data_AF-A0A6J4TKY8-F1
#
_entry.id   AF-A0A6J4TKY8-F1
#
_cell.length_a   1.000
_cell.length_b   1.000
_cell.length_c   1.000
_cell.angle_alpha   90.00
_cell.angle_beta   90.00
_cell.angle_gamma   90.00
#
_symmetry.space_group_name_H-M   'P 1'
#
loop_
_entity.id
_entity.type
_entity.pdbx_description
1 polymer ?
#
loop_
_entity_poly.entity_id
_entity_poly.type
_entity_poly.pdbx_seq_one_letter_code
_entity_poly.pdbx_strand_id
1 'polypeptide(L)' 'DLLRGYEQIIIPEMNNGQLKTVLRDQYLVDARPVTKVSGQPFKIAEIEAAIEEALA' A
#
# COMPACT_ATOMS: atom_id res chain seq x y z
N ASP A 1 -12.61 -7.39 -8.12
CA ASP A 1 -13.04 -8.53 -7.30
C ASP A 1 -11.96 -9.07 -6.38
N LEU A 2 -10.75 -9.39 -6.86
CA LEU A 2 -9.66 -9.92 -6.02
C LEU A 2 -9.44 -9.13 -4.72
N LEU A 3 -9.17 -7.83 -4.82
CA LEU A 3 -8.85 -7.00 -3.66
C LEU A 3 -10.00 -6.91 -2.64
N ARG A 4 -11.26 -7.05 -3.08
CA ARG A 4 -12.43 -7.01 -2.18
C ARG A 4 -12.53 -8.23 -1.26
N GLY A 5 -11.77 -9.29 -1.53
CA GLY A 5 -11.70 -10.47 -0.67
C GLY A 5 -10.74 -10.33 0.51
N TYR A 6 -10.04 -9.19 0.64
CA TYR A 6 -9.09 -8.94 1.72
C TYR A 6 -9.63 -7.86 2.64
N GLU A 7 -9.56 -8.12 3.96
CA GLU A 7 -9.98 -7.18 4.99
C GLU A 7 -9.03 -5.97 5.08
N GLN A 8 -7.74 -6.21 4.84
CA GLN A 8 -6.70 -5.19 4.92
C GLN A 8 -5.85 -5.22 3.65
N ILE A 9 -5.65 -4.03 3.07
CA ILE A 9 -4.89 -3.85 1.84
C ILE A 9 -3.90 -2.73 2.07
N ILE A 10 -2.61 -3.06 1.95
CA ILE A 10 -1.52 -2.08 1.92
C ILE A 10 -0.96 -1.97 0.50
N ILE A 11 -0.53 -0.77 0.12
CA ILE A 11 0.04 -0.49 -1.19
C ILE A 11 1.43 0.12 -1.02
N PRO A 12 2.50 -0.69 -1.10
CA PRO A 12 3.86 -0.18 -1.14
C PRO A 12 4.14 0.46 -2.49
N GLU A 13 4.49 1.75 -2.48
CA GLU A 13 4.83 2.49 -3.69
C GLU A 13 6.01 3.45 -3.46
N MET A 14 6.93 3.50 -4.43
CA MET A 14 8.10 4.38 -4.40
C MET A 14 7.80 5.76 -5.00
N ASN A 15 6.63 6.29 -4.67
CA ASN A 15 6.12 7.57 -5.15
C ASN A 15 5.19 8.14 -4.07
N ASN A 16 4.34 9.11 -4.41
CA ASN A 16 3.53 9.85 -3.45
C ASN A 16 2.03 9.64 -3.65
N GLY A 17 1.55 8.39 -3.63
CA GLY A 17 0.10 8.14 -3.63
C GLY A 17 -0.49 7.72 -4.96
N GLN A 18 0.30 7.57 -6.03
CA GLN A 18 -0.26 7.47 -7.39
C GLN A 18 -1.11 6.20 -7.57
N LEU A 19 -0.61 5.03 -7.14
CA LEU A 19 -1.35 3.78 -7.32
C LEU A 19 -2.57 3.74 -6.40
N LYS A 20 -2.42 4.17 -5.14
CA LYS A 20 -3.53 4.29 -4.19
C LYS A 20 -4.65 5.18 -4.73
N THR A 21 -4.31 6.30 -5.36
CA THR A 21 -5.29 7.21 -5.98
C THR A 21 -6.07 6.50 -7.08
N VAL A 22 -5.40 5.81 -8.01
CA VAL A 22 -6.08 5.05 -9.07
C VAL A 22 -7.01 3.98 -8.50
N LEU A 23 -6.55 3.22 -7.50
CA LEU A 23 -7.35 2.17 -6.87
C LEU A 23 -8.59 2.73 -6.16
N ARG A 24 -8.45 3.87 -5.48
CA ARG A 24 -9.57 4.53 -4.82
C ARG A 24 -10.55 5.13 -5.83
N ASP A 25 -10.06 5.88 -6.80
CA ASP A 25 -10.90 6.67 -7.71
C ASP A 25 -11.63 5.80 -8.73
N GLN A 26 -10.98 4.76 -9.24
CA GLN A 26 -11.56 3.91 -10.30
C GLN A 26 -12.25 2.66 -9.75
N TYR A 27 -11.79 2.13 -8.61
CA TYR A 27 -12.26 0.83 -8.10
C TYR A 27 -12.91 0.90 -6.72
N LEU A 28 -12.94 2.08 -6.09
CA LEU A 28 -13.45 2.32 -4.73
C LEU A 28 -12.85 1.36 -3.69
N VAL A 29 -11.58 1.01 -3.89
CA VAL A 29 -10.84 0.18 -2.95
C VAL A 29 -10.25 1.08 -1.87
N ASP A 30 -10.58 0.79 -0.61
CA ASP A 30 -9.95 1.44 0.54
C ASP A 30 -8.64 0.71 0.87
N ALA A 31 -7.53 1.29 0.42
CA ALA A 31 -6.19 0.74 0.62
C ALA A 31 -5.29 1.76 1.32
N ARG A 32 -4.47 1.26 2.26
CA ARG A 32 -3.52 2.06 3.04
C ARG A 32 -2.22 2.23 2.25
N PRO A 33 -1.76 3.44 1.98
CA PRO A 33 -0.53 3.65 1.23
C PRO A 33 0.69 3.47 2.13
N VAL A 34 1.75 2.86 1.59
CA VAL A 34 3.09 2.80 2.20
C VAL A 34 4.05 3.46 1.21
N THR A 35 4.28 4.76 1.37
CA THR A 35 4.98 5.58 0.38
C THR A 35 6.46 5.76 0.72
N LYS A 36 7.32 5.70 -0.29
CA LYS A 36 8.77 5.97 -0.16
C LYS A 36 9.28 6.81 -1.31
N VAL A 37 9.65 8.07 -1.05
CA VAL A 37 10.16 9.03 -2.06
C VAL A 37 11.69 9.21 -2.03
N SER A 38 12.40 8.35 -1.31
CA SER A 38 13.86 8.43 -1.16
C SER A 38 14.68 8.02 -2.40
N GLY A 39 14.02 7.52 -3.45
CA GLY A 39 14.68 7.00 -4.66
C GLY A 39 15.37 5.64 -4.48
N GLN A 40 15.35 5.07 -3.28
CA GLN A 40 15.88 3.74 -2.98
C GLN A 40 14.76 2.69 -2.89
N PRO A 41 15.00 1.44 -3.29
CA PRO A 41 14.05 0.34 -3.11
C PRO A 41 13.64 0.16 -1.64
N PHE A 42 12.45 -0.40 -1.42
CA PHE A 42 12.07 -0.89 -0.11
C PHE A 42 13.03 -2.01 0.34
N LYS A 43 13.47 -1.93 1.59
CA LYS A 43 14.12 -3.02 2.30
C LYS A 43 13.04 -3.99 2.77
N ILE A 44 13.42 -5.26 2.94
CA ILE A 44 12.54 -6.30 3.46
C ILE A 44 11.92 -5.87 4.79
N ALA A 45 12.74 -5.39 5.73
CA ALA A 45 12.30 -4.93 7.04
C ALA A 45 11.28 -3.77 7.01
N GLU A 46 11.32 -2.90 5.98
CA GLU A 46 10.34 -1.81 5.85
C GLU A 46 8.96 -2.36 5.47
N ILE A 47 8.92 -3.41 4.64
CA ILE A 47 7.67 -4.07 4.25
C ILE A 47 7.13 -4.94 5.40
N GLU A 48 8.00 -5.67 6.09
CA GLU A 48 7.61 -6.45 7.27
C GLU A 48 6.97 -5.57 8.34
N ALA A 49 7.60 -4.44 8.68
CA ALA A 49 7.05 -3.50 9.65
C ALA A 49 5.69 -2.93 9.21
N ALA A 50 5.52 -2.61 7.93
CA ALA A 50 4.25 -2.12 7.41
C ALA A 50 3.13 -3.19 7.43
N ILE A 51 3.48 -4.47 7.26
CA ILE A 51 2.55 -5.58 7.40
C ILE A 51 2.14 -5.75 8.86
N GLU A 52 3.10 -5.73 9.80
CA GLU A 52 2.83 -5.81 11.23
C GLU A 52 1.93 -4.67 11.71
N GLU A 53 2.21 -3.44 11.28
CA GLU A 53 1.38 -2.26 11.58
C GLU A 53 -0.04 -2.39 11.00
N ALA A 54 -0.19 -3.00 9.84
CA ALA A 54 -1.51 -3.20 9.25
C ALA A 54 -2.36 -4.16 10.08
N LEU A 55 -1.76 -5.25 10.59
CA LEU A 55 -2.42 -6.32 11.32
C LEU A 55 -2.72 -6.01 12.79
N ALA A 56 -2.09 -4.97 13.35
CA ALA A 56 -2.31 -4.50 14.72
C ALA A 56 -3.65 -3.76 14.90
#